data_AF-A0A519CGG3-F1
#
_entry.id   AF-A0A519CGG3-F1
#
_cell.length_a   1.000
_cell.length_b   1.000
_cell.length_c   1.000
_cell.angle_alpha   90.00
_cell.angle_beta   90.00
_cell.angle_gamma   90.00
#
_symmetry.space_group_name_H-M   'P 1'
#
loop_
_entity.id
_entity.type
_entity.pdbx_description
1 polymer ?
#
loop_
_entity_poly.entity_id
_entity_poly.type
_entity_poly.pdbx_seq_one_letter_code
_entity_poly.pdbx_strand_id
1 'polypeptide(L)'
;MMVGDGFNDAAAMAKADIGVAIGAGESVNLEAADVLIPGDDPRLLSELITIAKKTSSILKWNISYSVFITMILVYTVLSGLNKSLTIAVLVHEVSVIGVIINGARLSGAGETWKLISDIGKSLFSGTIESFKVLFSKV
;
A
#
# COMPACT_ATOMS: atom_id res chain seq x y z
N MET A 1 1.07 -20.70 -4.89
CA MET A 1 -0.34 -20.38 -4.53
C MET A 1 -1.16 -21.65 -4.64
N MET A 2 -1.87 -22.02 -3.58
CA MET A 2 -2.83 -23.12 -3.53
C MET A 2 -4.23 -22.53 -3.31
N VAL A 3 -5.23 -23.06 -4.02
CA VAL A 3 -6.63 -22.61 -3.90
C VAL A 3 -7.46 -23.82 -3.51
N GLY A 4 -8.29 -23.68 -2.49
CA GLY A 4 -9.10 -24.77 -1.96
C GLY A 4 -10.32 -24.30 -1.18
N ASP A 5 -11.04 -25.26 -0.61
CA ASP A 5 -12.21 -24.99 0.23
C ASP A 5 -11.85 -24.57 1.67
N GLY A 6 -10.58 -24.72 2.07
CA GLY A 6 -10.06 -24.37 3.39
C GLY A 6 -10.18 -25.48 4.45
N PHE A 7 -11.00 -26.52 4.22
CA PHE A 7 -11.20 -27.63 5.14
C PHE A 7 -10.36 -28.85 4.75
N ASN A 8 -10.60 -29.37 3.54
CA ASN A 8 -9.90 -30.56 3.04
C ASN A 8 -8.49 -30.21 2.55
N ASP A 9 -8.33 -28.98 2.05
CA ASP A 9 -7.08 -28.50 1.44
C ASP A 9 -6.15 -27.78 2.42
N ALA A 10 -6.52 -27.68 3.70
CA ALA A 10 -5.81 -26.87 4.71
C ALA A 10 -4.31 -27.17 4.79
N ALA A 11 -3.91 -28.44 4.80
CA ALA A 11 -2.50 -28.83 4.87
C ALA A 11 -1.71 -28.46 3.61
N ALA A 12 -2.35 -28.47 2.44
CA ALA A 12 -1.74 -28.06 1.19
C ALA A 12 -1.63 -26.53 1.11
N MET A 13 -2.65 -25.82 1.59
CA MET A 13 -2.68 -24.36 1.67
C MET A 13 -1.61 -23.83 2.64
N ALA A 14 -1.46 -24.45 3.82
CA ALA A 14 -0.44 -24.09 4.81
C ALA A 14 1.01 -24.30 4.32
N LYS A 15 1.22 -25.17 3.33
CA LYS A 15 2.53 -25.39 2.69
C LYS A 15 2.79 -24.48 1.49
N ALA A 16 1.76 -23.87 0.93
CA ALA A 16 1.92 -23.01 -0.23
C ALA A 16 2.48 -21.64 0.17
N ASP A 17 3.12 -20.95 -0.76
CA ASP A 17 3.56 -19.56 -0.51
C ASP A 17 2.38 -18.61 -0.24
N ILE A 18 1.20 -18.96 -0.77
CA ILE A 18 -0.06 -18.24 -0.59
C ILE A 18 -1.20 -19.28 -0.63
N GLY A 19 -1.94 -19.44 0.45
CA GLY A 19 -3.17 -20.22 0.52
C GLY A 19 -4.41 -19.33 0.31
N VAL A 20 -5.28 -19.70 -0.63
CA VAL A 20 -6.53 -18.99 -0.91
C VAL A 20 -7.73 -19.91 -0.67
N ALA A 21 -8.64 -19.53 0.23
CA ALA A 21 -9.91 -20.22 0.44
C ALA A 21 -11.03 -19.53 -0.35
N ILE A 22 -11.92 -20.31 -0.98
CA ILE A 22 -13.15 -19.82 -1.63
C ILE A 22 -14.35 -20.49 -0.95
N GLY A 23 -15.34 -19.71 -0.51
CA GLY A 23 -16.59 -20.26 0.03
C GLY A 23 -17.17 -19.49 1.23
N ALA A 24 -18.20 -20.09 1.83
CA ALA A 24 -19.11 -19.44 2.79
C ALA A 24 -18.65 -19.44 4.26
N GLY A 25 -17.35 -19.44 4.53
CA GLY A 25 -16.81 -19.06 5.84
C GLY A 25 -17.18 -19.98 7.02
N GLU A 26 -17.00 -21.31 6.89
CA GLU A 26 -16.76 -22.10 8.10
C GLU A 26 -15.46 -21.61 8.77
N SER A 27 -15.42 -21.60 10.11
CA SER A 27 -14.30 -21.05 10.90
C SER A 27 -12.93 -21.65 10.52
N VAL A 28 -12.93 -22.90 10.03
CA VAL A 28 -11.75 -23.60 9.52
C VAL A 28 -11.09 -22.86 8.35
N ASN A 29 -11.86 -22.17 7.50
CA ASN A 29 -11.34 -21.49 6.31
C ASN A 29 -10.53 -20.23 6.65
N LEU A 30 -10.81 -19.62 7.81
CA LEU A 30 -10.09 -18.41 8.28
C LEU A 30 -8.73 -18.76 8.91
N GLU A 31 -8.58 -19.97 9.43
CA GLU A 31 -7.33 -20.41 10.09
C GLU A 31 -6.34 -21.02 9.09
N ALA A 32 -6.84 -21.56 7.98
CA ALA A 32 -6.03 -22.33 7.02
C ALA A 32 -5.51 -21.52 5.82
N ALA A 33 -5.98 -20.29 5.60
CA ALA A 33 -5.73 -19.51 4.38
C ALA A 33 -5.20 -18.10 4.67
N ASP A 34 -4.31 -17.60 3.81
CA ASP A 34 -3.85 -16.20 3.84
C ASP A 34 -4.90 -15.24 3.28
N VAL A 35 -5.73 -15.73 2.37
CA VAL A 35 -6.78 -14.96 1.70
C VAL A 35 -8.07 -15.78 1.67
N LEU A 36 -9.17 -15.17 2.14
CA LEU A 36 -10.52 -15.72 2.00
C LEU A 36 -11.30 -14.91 0.95
N ILE A 37 -11.79 -15.59 -0.08
CA ILE A 37 -12.74 -15.05 -1.04
C ILE A 37 -14.14 -15.50 -0.61
N PRO A 38 -14.98 -14.58 -0.11
CA PRO A 38 -16.33 -14.92 0.32
C PRO A 38 -17.24 -15.26 -0.87
N GLY A 39 -18.03 -16.31 -0.71
CA GLY A 39 -18.97 -16.80 -1.73
C GLY A 39 -18.37 -17.82 -2.69
N ASP A 40 -19.13 -18.18 -3.72
CA ASP A 40 -18.84 -19.35 -4.56
C ASP A 40 -18.38 -18.98 -5.98
N ASP A 41 -18.07 -17.71 -6.24
CA ASP A 41 -17.62 -17.27 -7.57
C ASP A 41 -16.09 -17.31 -7.70
N PRO A 42 -15.52 -18.33 -8.40
CA PRO A 42 -14.07 -18.42 -8.60
C PRO A 42 -13.52 -17.31 -9.50
N ARG A 43 -14.35 -16.53 -10.20
CA ARG A 43 -13.89 -15.41 -11.03
C ARG A 43 -13.25 -14.30 -10.20
N LEU A 44 -13.64 -14.16 -8.93
CA LEU A 44 -13.04 -13.21 -7.99
C LEU A 44 -11.55 -13.47 -7.77
N LEU A 45 -11.09 -14.73 -7.90
CA LEU A 45 -9.68 -15.06 -7.84
C LEU A 45 -8.89 -14.41 -8.99
N SER A 46 -9.46 -14.40 -10.20
CA SER A 46 -8.84 -13.76 -11.36
C SER A 46 -8.75 -12.25 -11.18
N GLU A 47 -9.78 -11.64 -10.60
CA GLU A 47 -9.78 -10.21 -10.27
C GLU A 47 -8.72 -9.89 -9.22
N LEU A 48 -8.64 -10.67 -8.15
CA LEU A 48 -7.60 -10.55 -7.11
C LEU A 48 -6.20 -10.63 -7.71
N ILE A 49 -5.92 -11.62 -8.56
CA ILE A 49 -4.61 -11.76 -9.22
C ILE A 49 -4.33 -10.56 -10.13
N THR A 50 -5.34 -10.04 -10.82
CA THR A 50 -5.21 -8.87 -11.69
C THR A 50 -4.84 -7.62 -10.90
N ILE A 51 -5.54 -7.38 -9.78
CA ILE A 51 -5.24 -6.27 -8.87
C ILE A 51 -3.84 -6.45 -8.28
N ALA A 52 -3.49 -7.64 -7.78
CA ALA A 52 -2.16 -7.92 -7.22
C ALA A 52 -1.02 -7.65 -8.21
N LYS A 53 -1.18 -8.05 -9.48
CA LYS A 53 -0.19 -7.77 -10.54
C LYS A 53 -0.07 -6.26 -10.80
N LYS A 54 -1.19 -5.54 -10.85
CA LYS A 54 -1.21 -4.09 -11.01
C LYS A 54 -0.51 -3.41 -9.83
N THR A 55 -0.82 -3.80 -8.59
CA THR A 55 -0.16 -3.33 -7.36
C THR A 55 1.34 -3.55 -7.42
N SER A 56 1.78 -4.76 -7.78
CA SER A 56 3.21 -5.08 -7.88
C SER A 56 3.93 -4.22 -8.92
N SER A 57 3.29 -3.95 -10.07
CA SER A 57 3.84 -3.07 -11.09
C SER A 57 4.00 -1.62 -10.59
N ILE A 58 2.98 -1.08 -9.92
CA ILE A 58 3.02 0.26 -9.32
C ILE A 58 4.10 0.34 -8.24
N LEU A 59 4.20 -0.68 -7.38
CA LEU A 59 5.20 -0.77 -6.30
C LEU A 59 6.62 -0.73 -6.86
N LYS A 60 6.92 -1.55 -7.87
CA LYS A 60 8.25 -1.57 -8.51
C LYS A 60 8.61 -0.20 -9.10
N TRP A 61 7.64 0.47 -9.71
CA TRP A 61 7.84 1.82 -10.24
C TRP A 61 8.10 2.84 -9.13
N ASN A 62 7.33 2.79 -8.05
CA ASN A 62 7.52 3.66 -6.88
C ASN A 62 8.91 3.47 -6.26
N ILE A 63 9.34 2.23 -6.04
CA ILE A 63 10.67 1.94 -5.49
C ILE A 63 11.76 2.47 -6.42
N SER A 64 11.67 2.19 -7.73
CA SER A 64 12.64 2.67 -8.71
C SER A 64 12.70 4.19 -8.74
N TYR A 65 11.56 4.87 -8.68
CA TYR A 65 11.46 6.33 -8.66
C TYR A 65 12.07 6.92 -7.38
N SER A 66 11.73 6.38 -6.21
CA SER A 66 12.30 6.82 -4.93
C SER A 66 13.81 6.67 -4.89
N VAL A 67 14.33 5.49 -5.26
CA VAL A 67 15.76 5.22 -5.30
C VAL A 67 16.45 6.19 -6.27
N PHE A 68 15.87 6.44 -7.44
CA PHE A 68 16.41 7.38 -8.42
C PHE A 68 16.53 8.81 -7.87
N ILE A 69 15.47 9.33 -7.23
CA ILE A 69 15.49 10.67 -6.62
C ILE A 69 16.53 10.74 -5.50
N THR A 70 16.55 9.76 -4.59
CA THR A 70 17.53 9.72 -3.50
C THR A 70 18.95 9.68 -4.03
N MET A 71 19.23 8.88 -5.05
CA MET A 71 20.56 8.79 -5.68
C MET A 71 20.98 10.13 -6.30
N ILE A 72 20.08 10.84 -6.99
CA ILE A 72 20.37 12.17 -7.55
C ILE A 72 20.69 13.17 -6.44
N LEU A 73 19.90 13.18 -5.36
CA LEU A 73 20.11 14.08 -4.24
C LEU A 73 21.46 13.83 -3.58
N VAL A 74 21.79 12.55 -3.32
CA VAL A 74 23.10 12.14 -2.78
C VAL A 74 24.23 12.58 -3.70
N TYR A 75 24.13 12.32 -5.00
CA TYR A 75 25.14 12.73 -5.97
C TYR A 75 25.37 14.24 -5.99
N THR A 76 24.29 15.03 -5.89
CA THR A 76 24.36 16.49 -5.90
C THR A 76 25.04 17.03 -4.63
N VAL A 77 24.88 16.35 -3.48
CA VAL A 77 25.62 16.66 -2.25
C VAL A 77 27.10 16.32 -2.41
N LEU A 78 27.44 15.11 -2.87
CA LEU A 78 28.83 14.66 -3.02
C LEU A 78 29.61 15.51 -4.03
N SER A 79 28.97 15.98 -5.09
CA SER A 79 29.59 16.80 -6.13
C SER A 79 29.77 18.27 -5.73
N GLY A 80 29.34 18.67 -4.52
CA GLY A 80 29.40 20.06 -4.05
C GLY A 80 28.45 21.01 -4.80
N LEU A 81 27.53 20.48 -5.62
CA LEU A 81 26.58 21.27 -6.40
C LEU A 81 25.40 21.77 -5.57
N ASN A 82 25.12 21.11 -4.44
CA ASN A 82 24.05 21.49 -3.54
C ASN A 82 24.41 22.74 -2.72
N LYS A 83 23.77 23.86 -3.05
CA LYS A 83 23.94 25.14 -2.34
C LYS A 83 23.06 25.28 -1.09
N SER A 84 22.03 24.43 -0.93
CA SER A 84 21.13 24.48 0.23
C SER A 84 20.53 23.11 0.54
N LEU A 85 20.74 22.63 1.78
CA LEU A 85 20.15 21.39 2.28
C LEU A 85 18.62 21.45 2.30
N THR A 86 18.05 22.62 2.60
CA THR A 86 16.60 22.82 2.65
C THR A 86 15.92 22.47 1.34
N ILE A 87 16.53 22.86 0.21
CA ILE A 87 15.98 22.56 -1.12
C ILE A 87 16.00 21.06 -1.38
N ALA A 88 17.09 20.38 -1.00
CA ALA A 88 17.20 18.93 -1.16
C ALA A 88 16.13 18.17 -0.35
N VAL A 89 15.86 18.60 0.89
CA VAL A 89 14.79 18.04 1.73
C VAL A 89 13.42 18.30 1.11
N LEU A 90 13.16 19.53 0.65
CA LEU A 90 11.87 19.84 0.00
C LEU A 90 11.63 18.97 -1.24
N VAL A 91 12.64 18.76 -2.08
CA VAL A 91 12.55 17.88 -3.25
C VAL A 91 12.28 16.43 -2.84
N HIS A 92 12.94 15.95 -1.78
CA HIS A 92 12.69 14.62 -1.23
C HIS A 92 11.23 14.47 -0.78
N GLU A 93 10.70 15.40 0.01
CA GLU A 93 9.31 15.33 0.50
C GLU A 93 8.28 15.40 -0.64
N VAL A 94 8.52 16.25 -1.65
CA VAL A 94 7.65 16.31 -2.83
C VAL A 94 7.66 14.97 -3.58
N SER A 95 8.79 14.27 -3.66
CA SER A 95 8.87 12.95 -4.28
C SER A 95 8.05 11.89 -3.52
N VAL A 96 8.03 11.96 -2.19
CA VAL A 96 7.23 11.07 -1.35
C VAL A 96 5.74 11.28 -1.61
N ILE A 97 5.29 12.53 -1.72
CA ILE A 97 3.91 12.86 -2.10
C ILE A 97 3.57 12.26 -3.47
N GLY A 98 4.49 12.34 -4.45
CA GLY A 98 4.33 11.72 -5.76
C GLY A 98 4.11 10.20 -5.69
N VAL A 99 4.89 9.50 -4.86
CA VAL A 99 4.75 8.05 -4.62
C VAL A 99 3.39 7.71 -4.01
N ILE A 100 2.91 8.51 -3.05
CA ILE A 100 1.60 8.33 -2.41
C ILE A 100 0.48 8.48 -3.45
N ILE A 101 0.50 9.53 -4.27
CA ILE A 101 -0.48 9.75 -5.33
C ILE A 101 -0.46 8.60 -6.35
N ASN A 102 0.74 8.15 -6.73
CA ASN A 102 0.89 7.04 -7.67
C ASN A 102 0.40 5.70 -7.10
N GLY A 103 0.47 5.50 -5.77
CA GLY A 103 -0.16 4.38 -5.08
C GLY A 103 -1.69 4.51 -5.04
N ALA A 104 -2.20 5.70 -4.71
CA ALA A 104 -3.63 5.97 -4.60
C ALA A 104 -4.42 5.67 -5.89
N ARG A 105 -3.79 5.79 -7.08
CA ARG A 105 -4.43 5.46 -8.36
C ARG A 105 -4.92 4.01 -8.49
N LEU A 106 -4.47 3.13 -7.59
CA LEU A 106 -4.91 1.73 -7.54
C LEU A 106 -6.38 1.61 -7.12
N SER A 107 -6.93 2.56 -6.34
CA SER A 107 -8.35 2.56 -5.93
C SER A 107 -9.35 2.82 -7.05
N GLY A 108 -8.86 3.18 -8.25
CA GLY A 108 -9.71 3.52 -9.40
C GLY A 108 -9.86 5.03 -9.59
N ALA A 109 -10.07 5.43 -10.84
CA ALA A 109 -9.96 6.83 -11.27
C ALA A 109 -10.94 7.79 -10.57
N GLY A 110 -12.10 7.29 -10.10
CA GLY A 110 -13.07 8.08 -9.34
C GLY A 110 -12.78 8.18 -7.84
N GLU A 111 -12.09 7.19 -7.26
CA GLU A 111 -11.87 7.11 -5.82
C GLU A 111 -10.53 7.68 -5.37
N THR A 112 -9.59 7.87 -6.29
CA THR A 112 -8.24 8.35 -5.97
C THR A 112 -8.25 9.72 -5.29
N TRP A 113 -8.98 10.69 -5.86
CA TRP A 113 -9.07 12.04 -5.31
C TRP A 113 -9.82 12.08 -3.99
N LYS A 114 -10.86 11.25 -3.85
CA LYS A 114 -11.60 11.12 -2.60
C LYS A 114 -10.69 10.59 -1.50
N LEU A 115 -9.97 9.50 -1.75
CA LEU A 115 -9.01 8.90 -0.84
C LEU A 115 -7.91 9.89 -0.42
N ILE A 116 -7.33 10.62 -1.37
CA ILE A 116 -6.32 11.64 -1.07
C ILE A 116 -6.92 12.75 -0.19
N SER A 117 -8.13 13.22 -0.51
CA SER A 117 -8.79 14.26 0.25
C SER A 117 -9.16 13.81 1.67
N ASP A 118 -9.57 12.55 1.83
CA ASP A 118 -9.97 11.97 3.12
C ASP A 118 -8.74 11.76 4.01
N ILE A 119 -7.64 11.25 3.46
CA ILE A 119 -6.36 11.15 4.16
C ILE A 119 -5.89 12.55 4.59
N GLY A 120 -5.91 13.53 3.68
CA GLY A 120 -5.50 14.90 3.98
C GLY A 120 -6.31 15.53 5.12
N LYS A 121 -7.64 15.39 5.08
CA LYS A 121 -8.53 15.87 6.15
C LYS A 121 -8.28 15.15 7.48
N SER A 122 -8.12 13.82 7.43
CA SER A 122 -7.87 13.00 8.62
C SER A 122 -6.55 13.37 9.30
N LEU A 123 -5.46 13.51 8.53
CA LEU A 123 -4.17 13.92 9.05
C LEU A 123 -4.23 15.32 9.66
N PHE A 124 -4.90 16.26 8.99
CA PHE A 124 -5.01 17.63 9.48
C PHE A 124 -5.82 17.71 10.78
N SER A 125 -6.99 17.06 10.84
CA SER A 125 -7.82 17.01 12.04
C SER A 125 -7.08 16.34 13.19
N GLY A 126 -6.47 15.17 12.94
CA GLY A 126 -5.72 14.44 13.96
C GLY A 126 -4.50 15.20 14.49
N THR A 127 -3.83 15.97 13.63
CA THR A 127 -2.70 16.83 14.03
C THR A 127 -3.18 17.99 14.92
N ILE A 128 -4.26 18.67 14.53
CA ILE A 128 -4.85 19.76 15.33
C ILE A 128 -5.35 19.25 16.68
N GLU A 129 -6.04 18.11 16.69
CA GLU A 129 -6.52 17.49 17.93
C GLU A 129 -5.37 17.12 18.86
N SER A 130 -4.31 16.51 18.34
CA SER A 130 -3.11 16.17 19.10
C SER A 130 -2.45 17.42 19.69
N PHE A 131 -2.33 18.50 18.92
CA PHE A 131 -1.83 19.78 19.41
C PHE A 131 -2.73 20.37 20.50
N LYS A 132 -4.05 20.34 20.30
CA LYS A 132 -5.01 20.84 21.27
C LYS A 132 -4.92 20.09 22.60
N VAL A 133 -4.76 18.76 22.57
CA VAL A 133 -4.55 17.94 23.78
C VAL A 133 -3.22 18.25 24.46
N LEU A 134 -2.16 18.48 23.69
CA LEU A 134 -0.84 18.83 24.22
C LEU A 134 -0.87 20.17 24.97
N PHE A 135 -1.55 21.17 24.42
CA PHE A 135 -1.66 22.52 24.99
C PHE A 135 -2.84 22.71 25.95
N SER A 136 -3.77 21.76 26.06
CA SER A 136 -4.82 21.78 27.09
C SER A 136 -4.42 21.09 28.40
N LYS A 137 -3.23 20.47 28.46
CA LYS A 137 -2.64 19.87 29.67
C LYS A 137 -1.58 20.75 30.34
N VAL A 138 -1.42 21.99 29.87
CA VAL A 138 -0.64 23.07 30.50
C VAL A 138 -1.63 24.11 31.01
#